data_AF-A0A8X6K0W6-F1
#
_entry.id   AF-A0A8X6K0W6-F1
#
_cell.length_a   1.000
_cell.length_b   1.000
_cell.length_c   1.000
_cell.angle_alpha   90.00
_cell.angle_beta   90.00
_cell.angle_gamma   90.00
#
_symmetry.space_group_name_H-M   'P 1'
#
loop_
_entity.id
_entity.type
_entity.pdbx_description
1 polymer ?
#
loop_
_entity_poly.entity_id
_entity_poly.type
_entity_poly.pdbx_seq_one_letter_code
_entity_poly.pdbx_strand_id
1 'polypeptide(L)'
;MQKMTTTEKRVAVGSLGYQIIQEIKNLRLLKGYSQAYVAKEIGVSKRQMGRYEEGRDSLSPKKFEDILKVLSIDVEATFSKLIKENCIHSKDEKALSVVQNFKKFKDQEFRNALCVLVKILSEGTQMNKSITGTKPLSYKIRQKLKDWRFVRVRTQTDLGDKAGLSPQQIHRYEQGVNDISFNKISEMEKALSLSNGALLPRSKDEIYYEDEDTEGEKKVLSFMRGYQNIRNERLQNTICSFLSEIAEICEEEQTL
;
A
#
# COMPACT_ATOMS: atom_id res chain seq x y z
N MET A 1 -0.42 46.85 -5.70
CA MET A 1 -0.42 45.41 -6.01
C MET A 1 0.23 44.65 -4.85
N GLN A 2 -0.54 43.93 -4.04
CA GLN A 2 0.05 42.97 -3.08
C GLN A 2 0.36 41.67 -3.80
N LYS A 3 1.59 41.16 -3.70
CA LYS A 3 1.92 39.80 -4.14
C LYS A 3 1.39 38.83 -3.08
N MET A 4 0.41 37.99 -3.43
CA MET A 4 0.04 36.86 -2.58
C MET A 4 1.25 35.92 -2.49
N THR A 5 1.88 35.86 -1.32
CA THR A 5 2.93 34.88 -1.05
C THR A 5 2.31 33.53 -0.77
N THR A 6 1.92 32.81 -1.83
CA THR A 6 1.44 31.43 -1.76
C THR A 6 2.46 30.60 -0.98
N THR A 7 2.10 30.20 0.24
CA THR A 7 3.01 29.47 1.13
C THR A 7 3.17 28.05 0.58
N GLU A 8 4.20 27.81 -0.25
CA GLU A 8 4.48 26.48 -0.82
C GLU A 8 4.53 25.45 0.33
N LYS A 9 3.57 24.49 0.34
CA LYS A 9 3.49 23.42 1.34
C LYS A 9 4.63 22.42 1.10
N ARG A 10 5.84 22.79 1.50
CA ARG A 10 7.07 22.00 1.37
C ARG A 10 6.89 20.60 1.97
N VAL A 11 7.64 19.64 1.46
CA VAL A 11 7.81 18.32 2.07
C VAL A 11 8.24 18.51 3.53
N ALA A 12 7.49 17.94 4.47
CA ALA A 12 7.82 18.06 5.89
C ALA A 12 9.19 17.41 6.16
N VAL A 13 10.11 18.17 6.78
CA VAL A 13 11.45 17.69 7.12
C VAL A 13 11.33 16.46 8.03
N GLY A 14 12.05 15.39 7.69
CA GLY A 14 11.99 14.11 8.41
C GLY A 14 10.84 13.18 8.03
N SER A 15 9.91 13.56 7.15
CA SER A 15 8.91 12.62 6.59
C SER A 15 9.52 11.53 5.70
N LEU A 16 8.81 10.41 5.49
CA LEU A 16 9.24 9.34 4.58
C LEU A 16 9.65 9.86 3.19
N GLY A 17 8.83 10.73 2.59
CA GLY A 17 9.14 11.36 1.30
C GLY A 17 10.44 12.18 1.32
N TYR A 18 10.71 12.90 2.41
CA TYR A 18 11.99 13.61 2.60
C TYR A 18 13.18 12.66 2.70
N GLN A 19 13.04 11.57 3.48
CA GLN A 19 14.10 10.58 3.69
C GLN A 19 14.46 9.84 2.39
N ILE A 20 13.45 9.37 1.65
CA ILE A 20 13.60 8.77 0.31
C ILE A 20 14.37 9.72 -0.63
N ILE A 21 13.98 11.00 -0.65
CA ILE A 21 14.60 12.01 -1.53
C ILE A 21 16.07 12.29 -1.16
N GLN A 22 16.42 12.39 0.13
CA GLN A 22 17.82 12.58 0.51
C GLN A 22 18.66 11.32 0.25
N GLU A 23 18.11 10.11 0.39
CA GLU A 23 18.83 8.88 0.04
C GLU A 23 19.11 8.80 -1.47
N ILE A 24 18.11 9.07 -2.33
CA ILE A 24 18.29 9.18 -3.79
C ILE A 24 19.41 10.17 -4.13
N LYS A 25 19.41 11.34 -3.49
CA LYS A 25 20.41 12.40 -3.71
C LYS A 25 21.82 11.93 -3.30
N ASN A 26 21.95 11.23 -2.18
CA ASN A 26 23.22 10.63 -1.74
C ASN A 26 23.72 9.58 -2.75
N LEU A 27 22.85 8.66 -3.16
CA LEU A 27 23.17 7.60 -4.13
C LEU A 27 23.54 8.19 -5.51
N ARG A 28 22.84 9.22 -5.97
CA ARG A 28 23.17 9.97 -7.20
C ARG A 28 24.56 10.60 -7.11
N LEU A 29 24.90 11.22 -5.99
CA LEU A 29 26.21 11.85 -5.77
C LEU A 29 27.34 10.81 -5.67
N LEU A 30 27.12 9.69 -4.99
CA LEU A 30 28.08 8.57 -4.92
C LEU A 30 28.37 7.94 -6.29
N LYS A 31 27.38 7.91 -7.19
CA LYS A 31 27.53 7.49 -8.60
C LYS A 31 28.13 8.58 -9.51
N GLY A 32 28.46 9.76 -8.99
CA GLY A 32 29.00 10.89 -9.75
C GLY A 32 28.01 11.58 -10.69
N TYR A 33 26.72 11.23 -10.64
CA TYR A 33 25.73 11.71 -11.60
C TYR A 33 25.22 13.12 -11.28
N SER A 34 25.03 13.94 -12.31
CA SER A 34 24.42 15.27 -12.15
C SER A 34 22.89 15.20 -12.08
N GLN A 35 22.26 16.21 -11.47
CA GLN A 35 20.81 16.41 -11.54
C GLN A 35 20.29 16.47 -12.99
N ALA A 36 21.09 17.03 -13.92
CA ALA A 36 20.70 17.18 -15.32
C ALA A 36 20.68 15.83 -16.06
N TYR A 37 21.64 14.95 -15.75
CA TYR A 37 21.69 13.59 -16.29
C TYR A 37 20.47 12.78 -15.83
N VAL A 38 20.28 12.62 -14.52
CA VAL A 38 19.15 11.82 -13.99
C VAL A 38 17.80 12.40 -14.44
N ALA A 39 17.65 13.73 -14.48
CA ALA A 39 16.44 14.37 -14.99
C ALA A 39 16.14 13.99 -16.46
N LYS A 40 17.16 14.02 -17.33
CA LYS A 40 17.03 13.63 -18.75
C LYS A 40 16.56 12.18 -18.87
N GLU A 41 17.24 11.24 -18.21
CA GLU A 41 16.96 9.81 -18.35
C GLU A 41 15.57 9.42 -17.81
N ILE A 42 15.06 10.11 -16.77
CA ILE A 42 13.70 9.87 -16.24
C ILE A 42 12.61 10.75 -16.91
N GLY A 43 12.95 11.55 -17.93
CA GLY A 43 12.00 12.39 -18.66
C GLY A 43 11.39 13.54 -17.84
N VAL A 44 12.20 14.26 -17.04
CA VAL A 44 11.80 15.49 -16.33
C VAL A 44 12.80 16.63 -16.55
N SER A 45 12.45 17.86 -16.20
CA SER A 45 13.41 18.98 -16.28
C SER A 45 14.45 18.94 -15.15
N LYS A 46 15.66 19.47 -15.38
CA LYS A 46 16.68 19.69 -14.33
C LYS A 46 16.09 20.46 -13.13
N ARG A 47 15.23 21.45 -13.39
CA ARG A 47 14.53 22.22 -12.35
C ARG A 47 13.58 21.36 -11.51
N GLN A 48 12.92 20.39 -12.13
CA GLN A 48 12.05 19.42 -11.43
C GLN A 48 12.86 18.52 -10.50
N MET A 49 14.00 18.01 -10.96
CA MET A 49 14.91 17.20 -10.13
C MET A 49 15.47 18.00 -8.94
N GLY A 50 15.82 19.28 -9.16
CA GLY A 50 16.18 20.20 -8.09
C GLY A 50 15.03 20.40 -7.08
N ARG A 51 13.80 20.67 -7.54
CA ARG A 51 12.62 20.83 -6.68
C ARG A 51 12.31 19.57 -5.85
N TYR A 52 12.56 18.37 -6.38
CA TYR A 52 12.52 17.14 -5.58
C TYR A 52 13.59 17.18 -4.47
N GLU A 53 14.88 17.31 -4.81
CA GLU A 53 16.00 17.25 -3.85
C GLU A 53 15.99 18.32 -2.75
N GLU A 54 15.36 19.48 -3.02
CA GLU A 54 15.11 20.58 -2.09
C GLU A 54 13.89 20.35 -1.16
N GLY A 55 13.09 19.31 -1.40
CA GLY A 55 11.83 19.08 -0.70
C GLY A 55 10.72 20.09 -1.05
N ARG A 56 10.79 20.73 -2.23
CA ARG A 56 9.70 21.57 -2.74
C ARG A 56 8.59 20.73 -3.38
N ASP A 57 8.96 19.68 -4.10
CA ASP A 57 8.01 18.78 -4.78
C ASP A 57 8.07 17.36 -4.20
N SER A 58 6.91 16.71 -4.10
CA SER A 58 6.82 15.31 -3.67
C SER A 58 7.07 14.35 -4.83
N LEU A 59 8.00 13.40 -4.65
CA LEU A 59 8.27 12.34 -5.62
C LEU A 59 7.13 11.30 -5.63
N SER A 60 6.82 10.72 -6.81
CA SER A 60 5.91 9.56 -6.93
C SER A 60 6.70 8.24 -6.99
N PRO A 61 6.10 7.10 -6.55
CA PRO A 61 6.74 5.79 -6.62
C PRO A 61 7.17 5.39 -8.03
N LYS A 62 6.40 5.74 -9.06
CA LYS A 62 6.77 5.52 -10.47
C LYS A 62 8.05 6.28 -10.84
N LYS A 63 8.15 7.57 -10.47
CA LYS A 63 9.36 8.37 -10.72
C LYS A 63 10.54 7.94 -9.85
N PHE A 64 10.29 7.30 -8.71
CA PHE A 64 11.32 6.65 -7.90
C PHE A 64 11.84 5.36 -8.54
N GLU A 65 10.97 4.49 -9.08
CA GLU A 65 11.40 3.35 -9.91
C GLU A 65 12.22 3.80 -11.11
N ASP A 66 11.79 4.86 -11.81
CA ASP A 66 12.53 5.43 -12.94
C ASP A 66 13.95 5.89 -12.52
N ILE A 67 14.08 6.56 -11.38
CA ILE A 67 15.38 6.99 -10.84
C ILE A 67 16.25 5.78 -10.44
N LEU A 68 15.70 4.82 -9.71
CA LEU A 68 16.46 3.66 -9.24
C LEU A 68 17.01 2.79 -10.38
N LYS A 69 16.25 2.65 -11.48
CA LYS A 69 16.74 2.04 -12.73
C LYS A 69 17.95 2.78 -13.30
N VAL A 70 17.92 4.12 -13.32
CA VAL A 70 19.05 4.97 -13.80
C VAL A 70 20.27 4.90 -12.87
N LEU A 71 20.06 4.65 -11.57
CA LEU A 71 21.16 4.43 -10.61
C LEU A 71 21.72 3.00 -10.64
N SER A 72 21.05 2.06 -11.31
CA SER A 72 21.24 0.60 -11.18
C SER A 72 21.23 0.15 -9.71
N ILE A 73 20.16 0.49 -9.00
CA ILE A 73 19.92 0.17 -7.58
C ILE A 73 18.54 -0.46 -7.44
N ASP A 74 18.42 -1.45 -6.56
CA ASP A 74 17.15 -2.12 -6.31
C ASP A 74 16.22 -1.36 -5.32
N VAL A 75 14.91 -1.57 -5.49
CA VAL A 75 13.86 -0.94 -4.68
C VAL A 75 13.89 -1.42 -3.23
N GLU A 76 14.08 -2.73 -3.00
CA GLU A 76 14.13 -3.32 -1.67
C GLU A 76 15.40 -2.90 -0.93
N ALA A 77 16.55 -2.93 -1.60
CA ALA A 77 17.82 -2.44 -1.04
C ALA A 77 17.73 -0.98 -0.55
N THR A 78 16.94 -0.15 -1.25
CA THR A 78 16.69 1.24 -0.85
C THR A 78 15.71 1.33 0.33
N PHE A 79 14.63 0.55 0.35
CA PHE A 79 13.63 0.59 1.43
C PHE A 79 14.12 -0.04 2.74
N SER A 80 14.89 -1.13 2.70
CA SER A 80 15.45 -1.78 3.89
C SER A 80 16.43 -0.87 4.66
N LYS A 81 17.00 0.15 4.00
CA LYS A 81 17.81 1.19 4.65
C LYS A 81 16.97 2.29 5.35
N LEU A 82 15.71 2.43 4.96
CA LEU A 82 14.81 3.51 5.39
C LEU A 82 13.75 3.05 6.40
N ILE A 83 13.33 1.79 6.34
CA ILE A 83 12.33 1.18 7.22
C ILE A 83 13.04 0.59 8.44
N LYS A 84 12.70 1.07 9.64
CA LYS A 84 13.08 0.39 10.90
C LYS A 84 12.13 -0.77 11.16
N GLU A 85 12.64 -1.88 11.70
CA GLU A 85 11.96 -3.19 11.68
C GLU A 85 10.58 -3.18 12.36
N ASN A 86 10.46 -2.49 13.51
CA ASN A 86 9.28 -2.37 14.39
C ASN A 86 8.09 -1.57 13.81
N CYS A 87 7.76 -1.73 12.53
CA CYS A 87 6.69 -0.97 11.87
C CYS A 87 5.28 -1.54 12.04
N ILE A 88 5.13 -2.81 12.44
CA ILE A 88 3.82 -3.50 12.46
C ILE A 88 3.69 -4.28 13.78
N HIS A 89 2.53 -4.22 14.44
CA HIS A 89 2.19 -5.10 15.55
C HIS A 89 1.65 -6.44 15.04
N SER A 90 1.99 -7.56 15.66
CA SER A 90 1.62 -8.90 15.15
C SER A 90 0.10 -9.14 15.00
N LYS A 91 -0.75 -8.44 15.76
CA LYS A 91 -2.21 -8.47 15.56
C LYS A 91 -2.66 -7.76 14.28
N ASP A 92 -1.99 -6.67 13.93
CA ASP A 92 -2.22 -5.94 12.68
C ASP A 92 -1.67 -6.71 11.47
N GLU A 93 -0.56 -7.43 11.65
CA GLU A 93 0.04 -8.31 10.63
C GLU A 93 -0.91 -9.47 10.27
N LYS A 94 -1.49 -10.14 11.28
CA LYS A 94 -2.56 -11.16 11.08
C LYS A 94 -3.81 -10.56 10.42
N ALA A 95 -4.22 -9.35 10.82
CA ALA A 95 -5.38 -8.69 10.21
C ALA A 95 -5.12 -8.31 8.74
N LEU A 96 -3.87 -7.95 8.41
CA LEU A 96 -3.45 -7.70 7.02
C LEU A 96 -3.48 -8.98 6.19
N SER A 97 -2.79 -10.04 6.62
CA SER A 97 -2.77 -11.31 5.86
C SER A 97 -4.17 -11.88 5.63
N VAL A 98 -5.08 -11.71 6.59
CA VAL A 98 -6.51 -12.05 6.44
C VAL A 98 -7.22 -11.23 5.35
N VAL A 99 -6.94 -9.93 5.19
CA VAL A 99 -7.49 -9.12 4.06
C VAL A 99 -6.89 -9.57 2.73
N GLN A 100 -5.58 -9.83 2.71
CA GLN A 100 -4.87 -10.31 1.52
C GLN A 100 -5.49 -11.64 1.06
N ASN A 101 -5.56 -12.63 1.96
CA ASN A 101 -6.16 -13.95 1.73
C ASN A 101 -7.67 -13.90 1.47
N PHE A 102 -8.42 -12.89 1.91
CA PHE A 102 -9.82 -12.73 1.46
C PHE A 102 -9.91 -12.25 0.00
N LYS A 103 -9.18 -11.17 -0.34
CA LYS A 103 -9.13 -10.62 -1.71
C LYS A 103 -8.56 -11.59 -2.74
N LYS A 104 -7.85 -12.61 -2.26
CA LYS A 104 -7.13 -13.56 -3.08
C LYS A 104 -8.03 -14.21 -4.16
N PHE A 105 -9.23 -14.68 -3.80
CA PHE A 105 -10.10 -15.49 -4.68
C PHE A 105 -10.78 -14.71 -5.81
N LYS A 106 -10.97 -15.36 -6.96
CA LYS A 106 -11.71 -14.80 -8.12
C LYS A 106 -13.22 -15.01 -8.06
N ASP A 107 -13.63 -16.15 -7.53
CA ASP A 107 -15.01 -16.60 -7.58
C ASP A 107 -15.87 -15.79 -6.60
N GLN A 108 -16.93 -15.17 -7.13
CA GLN A 108 -17.83 -14.30 -6.38
C GLN A 108 -18.88 -15.09 -5.59
N GLU A 109 -19.26 -16.29 -6.01
CA GLU A 109 -20.04 -17.21 -5.17
C GLU A 109 -19.16 -17.72 -4.02
N PHE A 110 -17.86 -17.91 -4.26
CA PHE A 110 -16.92 -18.23 -3.19
C PHE A 110 -16.70 -17.06 -2.23
N ARG A 111 -16.45 -15.83 -2.70
CA ARG A 111 -16.38 -14.66 -1.80
C ARG A 111 -17.70 -14.40 -1.07
N ASN A 112 -18.85 -14.72 -1.68
CA ASN A 112 -20.15 -14.72 -1.01
C ASN A 112 -20.18 -15.75 0.11
N ALA A 113 -19.78 -17.00 -0.17
CA ALA A 113 -19.63 -18.04 0.84
C ALA A 113 -18.73 -17.54 1.97
N LEU A 114 -17.48 -17.13 1.70
CA LEU A 114 -16.49 -16.63 2.67
C LEU A 114 -16.99 -15.42 3.52
N CYS A 115 -17.85 -14.55 2.97
CA CYS A 115 -18.49 -13.46 3.74
C CYS A 115 -19.68 -13.92 4.59
N VAL A 116 -20.56 -14.75 4.01
CA VAL A 116 -21.57 -15.49 4.75
C VAL A 116 -20.89 -16.29 5.87
N LEU A 117 -19.66 -16.75 5.66
CA LEU A 117 -18.85 -17.58 6.53
C LEU A 117 -18.23 -16.95 7.76
N VAL A 118 -18.12 -15.63 7.85
CA VAL A 118 -17.57 -14.95 9.05
C VAL A 118 -18.64 -14.14 9.76
N LYS A 119 -19.72 -13.79 9.06
CA LYS A 119 -21.03 -13.69 9.69
C LYS A 119 -21.40 -14.99 10.38
N ILE A 120 -21.30 -16.11 9.65
CA ILE A 120 -21.61 -17.41 10.18
C ILE A 120 -20.48 -17.95 11.04
N LEU A 121 -19.16 -17.78 10.87
CA LEU A 121 -18.12 -18.36 11.80
C LEU A 121 -18.24 -17.91 13.25
N SER A 122 -19.04 -16.89 13.49
CA SER A 122 -19.70 -16.64 14.77
C SER A 122 -20.79 -17.71 15.12
N GLU A 123 -20.68 -18.96 14.60
CA GLU A 123 -21.73 -19.99 14.26
C GLU A 123 -21.46 -20.97 13.01
N GLY A 124 -20.29 -21.05 12.29
CA GLY A 124 -19.98 -22.04 11.17
C GLY A 124 -19.10 -21.64 9.92
N THR A 125 -18.46 -22.60 9.20
CA THR A 125 -17.36 -22.48 8.16
C THR A 125 -17.76 -22.80 6.67
N GLN A 126 -16.96 -22.87 5.56
CA GLN A 126 -15.51 -22.92 5.13
C GLN A 126 -15.13 -22.02 3.85
N MET A 127 -13.86 -21.54 3.68
CA MET A 127 -13.01 -21.47 2.40
C MET A 127 -12.66 -20.25 1.45
N ASN A 128 -11.40 -20.28 0.90
CA ASN A 128 -10.87 -20.14 -0.53
C ASN A 128 -10.24 -18.73 -1.22
N LYS A 129 -8.37 -18.14 -2.55
CA LYS A 129 -6.91 -18.41 -3.07
C LYS A 129 -6.52 -17.44 -4.24
N SER A 130 -5.27 -16.96 -4.41
CA SER A 130 -4.79 -16.09 -5.54
C SER A 130 -3.50 -16.56 -6.22
N ILE A 131 -3.03 -15.75 -7.18
CA ILE A 131 -1.90 -16.00 -8.07
C ILE A 131 -0.95 -14.79 -8.01
N THR A 132 0.36 -15.04 -8.03
CA THR A 132 1.41 -14.02 -8.00
C THR A 132 1.77 -13.49 -9.40
N GLY A 133 2.40 -12.31 -9.47
CA GLY A 133 2.88 -11.74 -10.73
C GLY A 133 3.51 -10.35 -10.53
N THR A 134 4.53 -10.02 -11.34
CA THR A 134 5.39 -8.84 -11.12
C THR A 134 4.70 -7.52 -11.46
N LYS A 135 4.04 -6.89 -10.48
CA LYS A 135 3.38 -5.58 -10.62
C LYS A 135 4.31 -4.41 -10.22
N PRO A 136 4.12 -3.19 -10.80
CA PRO A 136 4.90 -2.00 -10.45
C PRO A 136 4.79 -1.57 -8.99
N LEU A 137 5.75 -0.78 -8.50
CA LEU A 137 5.73 -0.27 -7.12
C LEU A 137 4.46 0.53 -6.78
N SER A 138 3.93 1.35 -7.70
CA SER A 138 2.70 2.10 -7.45
C SER A 138 1.45 1.21 -7.35
N TYR A 139 1.46 0.01 -7.96
CA TYR A 139 0.45 -1.03 -7.73
C TYR A 139 0.56 -1.57 -6.31
N LYS A 140 1.76 -2.01 -5.88
CA LYS A 140 1.96 -2.59 -4.55
C LYS A 140 1.52 -1.62 -3.43
N ILE A 141 1.84 -0.33 -3.58
CA ILE A 141 1.49 0.73 -2.63
C ILE A 141 -0.03 1.00 -2.59
N ARG A 142 -0.71 1.17 -3.74
CA ARG A 142 -2.16 1.44 -3.75
C ARG A 142 -2.96 0.23 -3.23
N GLN A 143 -2.47 -0.97 -3.49
CA GLN A 143 -3.06 -2.19 -2.97
C GLN A 143 -2.97 -2.21 -1.44
N LYS A 144 -1.75 -2.09 -0.88
CA LYS A 144 -1.52 -1.97 0.56
C LYS A 144 -2.38 -0.89 1.22
N LEU A 145 -2.55 0.27 0.57
CA LEU A 145 -3.45 1.33 1.04
C LEU A 145 -4.90 0.84 1.17
N LYS A 146 -5.47 0.23 0.13
CA LYS A 146 -6.83 -0.33 0.15
C LYS A 146 -6.96 -1.48 1.16
N ASP A 147 -5.90 -2.25 1.40
CA ASP A 147 -5.89 -3.34 2.37
C ASP A 147 -5.89 -2.81 3.81
N TRP A 148 -4.97 -1.91 4.14
CA TRP A 148 -4.93 -1.27 5.45
C TRP A 148 -6.20 -0.45 5.74
N ARG A 149 -6.82 0.14 4.72
CA ARG A 149 -8.14 0.78 4.84
C ARG A 149 -9.21 -0.22 5.31
N PHE A 150 -9.20 -1.46 4.80
CA PHE A 150 -10.09 -2.53 5.25
C PHE A 150 -9.70 -3.12 6.62
N VAL A 151 -8.40 -3.25 6.93
CA VAL A 151 -7.90 -3.60 8.27
C VAL A 151 -8.34 -2.57 9.33
N ARG A 152 -8.55 -1.31 8.95
CA ARG A 152 -9.10 -0.27 9.85
C ARG A 152 -10.63 -0.08 9.72
N VAL A 153 -11.29 -0.93 8.93
CA VAL A 153 -12.75 -0.94 8.62
C VAL A 153 -13.25 0.45 8.18
N ARG A 154 -12.49 1.11 7.29
CA ARG A 154 -12.74 2.47 6.81
C ARG A 154 -13.35 2.47 5.40
N THR A 155 -14.28 3.38 5.15
CA THR A 155 -14.75 3.70 3.79
C THR A 155 -13.75 4.61 3.07
N GLN A 156 -13.86 4.75 1.74
CA GLN A 156 -13.09 5.75 0.99
C GLN A 156 -13.33 7.18 1.51
N THR A 157 -14.54 7.46 2.03
CA THR A 157 -14.89 8.75 2.67
C THR A 157 -14.15 8.96 3.99
N ASP A 158 -14.24 8.02 4.93
CA ASP A 158 -13.61 8.11 6.26
C ASP A 158 -12.07 8.23 6.17
N LEU A 159 -11.44 7.51 5.23
CA LEU A 159 -10.02 7.72 4.93
C LEU A 159 -9.75 9.11 4.33
N GLY A 160 -10.61 9.58 3.42
CA GLY A 160 -10.48 10.90 2.80
C GLY A 160 -10.52 12.03 3.83
N ASP A 161 -11.58 12.06 4.65
CA ASP A 161 -11.80 13.07 5.69
C ASP A 161 -10.60 13.14 6.66
N LYS A 162 -10.09 11.98 7.08
CA LYS A 162 -8.91 11.88 7.96
C LYS A 162 -7.59 12.26 7.31
N ALA A 163 -7.45 12.05 6.00
CA ALA A 163 -6.23 12.39 5.25
C ALA A 163 -6.24 13.81 4.66
N GLY A 164 -7.32 14.57 4.84
CA GLY A 164 -7.51 15.87 4.17
C GLY A 164 -7.58 15.73 2.65
N LEU A 165 -8.36 14.77 2.17
CA LEU A 165 -8.52 14.38 0.77
C LEU A 165 -10.00 14.15 0.46
N SER A 166 -10.44 14.45 -0.77
CA SER A 166 -11.81 14.09 -1.15
C SER A 166 -11.98 12.59 -1.35
N PRO A 167 -13.18 12.02 -1.15
CA PRO A 167 -13.45 10.61 -1.41
C PRO A 167 -13.12 10.21 -2.86
N GLN A 168 -13.33 11.13 -3.81
CA GLN A 168 -13.00 10.94 -5.23
C GLN A 168 -11.48 10.91 -5.49
N GLN A 169 -10.66 11.57 -4.65
CA GLN A 169 -9.21 11.43 -4.72
C GLN A 169 -8.77 10.05 -4.22
N ILE A 170 -9.29 9.60 -3.07
CA ILE A 170 -9.04 8.23 -2.55
C ILE A 170 -9.42 7.18 -3.60
N HIS A 171 -10.61 7.31 -4.19
CA HIS A 171 -11.07 6.42 -5.26
C HIS A 171 -10.10 6.39 -6.46
N ARG A 172 -9.67 7.54 -6.99
CA ARG A 172 -8.73 7.60 -8.12
C ARG A 172 -7.33 7.08 -7.79
N TYR A 173 -6.91 7.16 -6.53
CA TYR A 173 -5.66 6.57 -6.06
C TYR A 173 -5.75 5.04 -5.97
N GLU A 174 -6.83 4.49 -5.40
CA GLU A 174 -7.03 3.04 -5.29
C GLU A 174 -7.27 2.36 -6.66
N GLN A 175 -7.98 3.03 -7.58
CA GLN A 175 -8.14 2.56 -8.96
C GLN A 175 -6.88 2.74 -9.83
N GLY A 176 -5.77 3.27 -9.29
CA GLY A 176 -4.53 3.48 -10.02
C GLY A 176 -4.58 4.54 -11.13
N VAL A 177 -5.69 5.28 -11.25
CA VAL A 177 -5.89 6.38 -12.21
C VAL A 177 -4.94 7.55 -11.90
N ASN A 178 -4.67 7.78 -10.61
CA ASN A 178 -3.71 8.78 -10.14
C ASN A 178 -2.55 8.09 -9.39
N ASP A 179 -1.31 8.50 -9.66
CA ASP A 179 -0.14 8.17 -8.84
C ASP A 179 -0.25 8.84 -7.45
N ILE A 180 0.07 8.10 -6.38
CA ILE A 180 0.14 8.62 -5.00
C ILE A 180 1.58 9.06 -4.70
N SER A 181 1.83 10.30 -4.27
CA SER A 181 3.20 10.72 -3.91
C SER A 181 3.59 10.29 -2.49
N PHE A 182 4.89 10.14 -2.20
CA PHE A 182 5.35 9.67 -0.88
C PHE A 182 4.88 10.54 0.30
N ASN A 183 4.68 11.84 0.08
CA ASN A 183 4.06 12.72 1.09
C ASN A 183 2.61 12.33 1.37
N LYS A 184 1.84 12.00 0.33
CA LYS A 184 0.44 11.57 0.46
C LYS A 184 0.34 10.18 1.09
N ILE A 185 1.27 9.28 0.78
CA ILE A 185 1.44 8.01 1.49
C ILE A 185 1.64 8.26 3.00
N SER A 186 2.54 9.17 3.39
CA SER A 186 2.74 9.52 4.82
C SER A 186 1.56 10.23 5.48
N GLU A 187 0.74 10.97 4.73
CA GLU A 187 -0.53 11.54 5.24
C GLU A 187 -1.58 10.44 5.44
N MET A 188 -1.65 9.44 4.55
CA MET A 188 -2.54 8.28 4.66
C MET A 188 -2.13 7.29 5.76
N GLU A 189 -0.84 7.01 5.95
CA GLU A 189 -0.32 6.19 7.06
C GLU A 189 -0.79 6.72 8.42
N LYS A 190 -0.73 8.05 8.61
CA LYS A 190 -1.22 8.71 9.82
C LYS A 190 -2.74 8.59 9.98
N ALA A 191 -3.50 8.78 8.90
CA ALA A 191 -4.96 8.65 8.89
C ALA A 191 -5.43 7.22 9.23
N LEU A 192 -4.63 6.21 8.87
CA LEU A 192 -4.85 4.78 9.19
C LEU A 192 -4.22 4.34 10.52
N SER A 193 -3.57 5.26 11.25
CA SER A 193 -2.83 4.97 12.49
C SER A 193 -1.81 3.84 12.32
N LEU A 194 -0.96 3.99 11.30
CA LEU A 194 0.17 3.11 10.99
C LEU A 194 1.49 3.80 11.31
N SER A 195 2.58 3.03 11.36
CA SER A 195 3.93 3.59 11.36
C SER A 195 4.29 4.21 10.01
N ASN A 196 5.28 5.10 10.03
CA ASN A 196 5.83 5.72 8.83
C ASN A 196 6.62 4.69 7.99
N GLY A 197 6.14 4.37 6.78
CA GLY A 197 6.69 3.34 5.90
C GLY A 197 5.89 2.04 5.85
N ALA A 198 4.80 1.89 6.61
CA ALA A 198 3.96 0.68 6.61
C ALA A 198 3.23 0.41 5.27
N LEU A 199 3.03 1.44 4.44
CA LEU A 199 2.47 1.31 3.09
C LEU A 199 3.52 1.02 2.01
N LEU A 200 4.82 1.07 2.34
CA LEU A 200 5.88 0.62 1.42
C LEU A 200 5.90 -0.92 1.36
N PRO A 201 6.23 -1.49 0.20
CA PRO A 201 6.32 -2.93 0.09
C PRO A 201 7.62 -3.51 0.68
N ARG A 202 7.51 -4.74 1.19
CA ARG A 202 8.61 -5.62 1.61
C ARG A 202 8.74 -6.80 0.62
N SER A 203 9.85 -7.55 0.69
CA SER A 203 10.18 -8.69 -0.20
C SER A 203 9.06 -9.72 -0.32
N LYS A 204 8.35 -9.98 0.78
CA LYS A 204 7.31 -11.02 0.90
C LYS A 204 5.89 -10.54 0.64
N ASP A 205 5.67 -9.31 0.16
CA ASP A 205 4.31 -8.83 -0.09
C ASP A 205 3.70 -9.49 -1.32
N GLU A 206 2.83 -10.45 -1.05
CA GLU A 206 2.01 -11.15 -2.05
C GLU A 206 0.96 -10.23 -2.71
N ILE A 207 0.46 -10.68 -3.87
CA ILE A 207 -0.42 -9.92 -4.75
C ILE A 207 -1.70 -10.73 -5.03
N TYR A 208 -2.84 -10.03 -5.07
CA TYR A 208 -4.18 -10.59 -5.22
C TYR A 208 -4.94 -9.84 -6.32
N TYR A 209 -6.12 -10.35 -6.64
CA TYR A 209 -6.93 -9.81 -7.72
C TYR A 209 -7.56 -8.47 -7.35
N GLU A 210 -7.12 -7.43 -8.06
CA GLU A 210 -7.86 -6.18 -8.25
C GLU A 210 -9.11 -6.45 -9.09
N ASP A 211 -10.09 -7.16 -8.51
CA ASP A 211 -11.48 -6.91 -8.87
C ASP A 211 -12.36 -6.95 -7.62
N GLU A 212 -12.82 -5.76 -7.25
CA GLU A 212 -13.83 -5.49 -6.25
C GLU A 212 -14.58 -4.25 -6.74
N ASP A 213 -15.71 -4.52 -7.36
CA ASP A 213 -16.80 -3.58 -7.52
C ASP A 213 -17.26 -3.05 -6.14
N THR A 214 -18.25 -2.15 -6.16
CA THR A 214 -18.81 -1.58 -4.94
C THR A 214 -19.45 -2.62 -4.01
N GLU A 215 -19.69 -3.85 -4.48
CA GLU A 215 -20.28 -4.94 -3.70
C GLU A 215 -19.20 -5.83 -3.05
N GLY A 216 -18.09 -6.10 -3.74
CA GLY A 216 -16.88 -6.71 -3.19
C GLY A 216 -16.29 -5.90 -2.03
N GLU A 217 -16.22 -4.56 -2.15
CA GLU A 217 -15.75 -3.72 -1.05
C GLU A 217 -16.65 -3.81 0.21
N LYS A 218 -17.98 -3.81 0.04
CA LYS A 218 -18.91 -3.99 1.17
C LYS A 218 -18.70 -5.35 1.85
N LYS A 219 -18.47 -6.40 1.06
CA LYS A 219 -18.19 -7.76 1.54
C LYS A 219 -16.96 -7.76 2.45
N VAL A 220 -15.80 -7.28 2.00
CA VAL A 220 -14.59 -7.23 2.85
C VAL A 220 -14.80 -6.37 4.11
N LEU A 221 -15.44 -5.21 3.99
CA LEU A 221 -15.72 -4.36 5.15
C LEU A 221 -16.67 -5.03 6.16
N SER A 222 -17.63 -5.84 5.70
CA SER A 222 -18.52 -6.63 6.57
C SER A 222 -17.78 -7.81 7.23
N PHE A 223 -16.93 -8.49 6.47
CA PHE A 223 -16.08 -9.60 6.91
C PHE A 223 -15.09 -9.14 7.99
N MET A 224 -14.33 -8.07 7.74
CA MET A 224 -13.35 -7.55 8.69
C MET A 224 -13.99 -7.01 9.96
N ARG A 225 -15.19 -6.43 9.87
CA ARG A 225 -15.99 -6.06 11.05
C ARG A 225 -16.40 -7.28 11.87
N GLY A 226 -16.77 -8.38 11.22
CA GLY A 226 -17.02 -9.67 11.88
C GLY A 226 -15.77 -10.18 12.58
N TYR A 227 -14.68 -10.37 11.83
CA TYR A 227 -13.39 -10.87 12.32
C TYR A 227 -12.87 -10.10 13.54
N GLN A 228 -12.94 -8.76 13.53
CA GLN A 228 -12.46 -7.92 14.64
C GLN A 228 -13.34 -8.00 15.90
N ASN A 229 -14.62 -8.32 15.76
CA ASN A 229 -15.54 -8.51 16.90
C ASN A 229 -15.39 -9.87 17.58
N ILE A 230 -14.66 -10.83 16.97
CA ILE A 230 -14.38 -12.13 17.58
C ILE A 230 -13.51 -11.93 18.84
N ARG A 231 -14.07 -12.19 20.01
CA ARG A 231 -13.38 -12.05 21.31
C ARG A 231 -12.38 -13.17 21.60
N ASN A 232 -12.51 -14.32 20.93
CA ASN A 232 -11.67 -15.49 21.14
C ASN A 232 -10.43 -15.44 20.23
N GLU A 233 -9.26 -15.16 20.80
CA GLU A 233 -8.01 -15.06 20.03
C GLU A 233 -7.60 -16.39 19.40
N ARG A 234 -7.88 -17.55 20.03
CA ARG A 234 -7.63 -18.86 19.40
C ARG A 234 -8.45 -18.99 18.11
N LEU A 235 -9.72 -18.58 18.12
CA LEU A 235 -10.56 -18.59 16.92
C LEU A 235 -10.04 -17.61 15.85
N GLN A 236 -9.60 -16.40 16.22
CA GLN A 236 -8.95 -15.47 15.28
C GLN A 236 -7.66 -16.05 14.67
N ASN A 237 -6.88 -16.79 15.45
CA ASN A 237 -5.65 -17.45 15.00
C ASN A 237 -5.96 -18.66 14.08
N THR A 238 -6.94 -19.49 14.41
CA THR A 238 -7.39 -20.61 13.55
C THR A 238 -7.99 -20.11 12.23
N ILE A 239 -8.76 -19.02 12.25
CA ILE A 239 -9.24 -18.38 11.00
C ILE A 239 -8.05 -17.89 10.17
N CYS A 240 -7.01 -17.33 10.80
CA CYS A 240 -5.81 -16.88 10.10
C CYS A 240 -5.00 -18.05 9.50
N SER A 241 -4.79 -19.15 10.23
CA SER A 241 -4.03 -20.30 9.70
C SER A 241 -4.81 -21.02 8.61
N PHE A 242 -6.11 -21.24 8.80
CA PHE A 242 -7.00 -21.85 7.82
C PHE A 242 -7.05 -21.04 6.51
N LEU A 243 -7.10 -19.71 6.59
CA LEU A 243 -7.02 -18.84 5.40
C LEU A 243 -5.66 -18.89 4.68
N SER A 244 -4.57 -19.24 5.37
CA SER A 244 -3.28 -19.53 4.73
C SER A 244 -3.24 -20.94 4.14
N GLU A 245 -3.62 -21.96 4.91
CA GLU A 245 -3.61 -23.37 4.49
C GLU A 245 -4.45 -23.60 3.21
N ILE A 246 -5.62 -22.96 3.07
CA ILE A 246 -6.42 -23.05 1.85
C ILE A 246 -5.81 -22.22 0.70
N ALA A 247 -5.15 -21.10 1.01
CA ALA A 247 -4.45 -20.33 -0.01
C ALA A 247 -3.29 -21.15 -0.59
N GLU A 248 -2.60 -21.94 0.23
CA GLU A 248 -1.52 -22.86 -0.16
C GLU A 248 -2.05 -24.08 -0.95
N ILE A 249 -2.99 -24.87 -0.40
CA ILE A 249 -3.50 -26.09 -1.06
C ILE A 249 -4.03 -25.82 -2.48
N CYS A 250 -4.75 -24.71 -2.66
CA CYS A 250 -5.36 -24.37 -3.94
C CYS A 250 -4.32 -23.83 -4.97
N GLU A 251 -3.04 -23.67 -4.61
CA GLU A 251 -1.94 -23.38 -5.55
C GLU A 251 -1.47 -24.60 -6.35
N GLU A 252 -1.58 -25.82 -5.82
CA GLU A 252 -0.97 -27.03 -6.44
C GLU A 252 -1.71 -27.57 -7.68
N GLU A 253 -3.02 -27.42 -7.79
CA GLU A 253 -3.81 -27.95 -8.93
C GLU A 253 -3.60 -27.21 -10.27
N GLN A 254 -2.73 -26.19 -10.34
CA GLN A 254 -2.56 -25.34 -11.53
C GLN A 254 -1.22 -25.53 -12.27
N THR A 255 -0.51 -26.62 -11.99
CA THR A 255 0.78 -27.00 -12.63
C THR A 255 0.73 -28.33 -13.39
N LEU A 256 -0.48 -28.82 -13.71
CA LEU A 256 -0.78 -30.02 -14.51
C LEU A 256 -1.49 -29.66 -15.82
#